data_AF-A0A0F9WCQ8-F1
#
_entry.id   AF-A0A0F9WCQ8-F1
#
_cell.length_a   1.000
_cell.length_b   1.000
_cell.length_c   1.000
_cell.angle_alpha   90.00
_cell.angle_beta   90.00
_cell.angle_gamma   90.00
#
_symmetry.space_group_name_H-M   'P 1'
#
loop_
_entity.id
_entity.type
_entity.pdbx_description
1 polymer ?
#
loop_
_entity_poly.entity_id
_entity_poly.type
_entity_poly.pdbx_seq_one_letter_code
_entity_poly.pdbx_strand_id
1 'polypeptide(L)'
;MAVTVETFIESFPEFRSASVDVIKAKLAEAVLQVDAKVWEGKTDLGVKYTAAHLLALSPFGRQAKLVSKDGSTTYEQHRDDLMLQVSSGFRVI
;
A
#
# COMPACT_ATOMS: atom_id res chain seq x y z
N MET A 1 5.11 -5.81 -13.00
CA MET A 1 5.11 -4.48 -12.35
C MET A 1 4.22 -3.57 -13.16
N ALA A 2 3.00 -3.32 -12.69
CA ALA A 2 2.05 -2.46 -13.41
C ALA A 2 1.28 -1.49 -12.49
N VAL A 3 1.71 -1.27 -11.24
CA VAL A 3 1.09 -0.26 -10.38
C VAL A 3 1.49 1.14 -10.83
N THR A 4 0.58 1.80 -11.52
CA THR A 4 0.64 3.22 -11.89
C THR A 4 -0.15 4.07 -10.90
N VAL A 5 0.03 5.38 -10.95
CA VAL A 5 -0.79 6.32 -10.15
C VAL A 5 -2.28 6.15 -10.43
N GLU A 6 -2.64 5.93 -11.70
CA GLU A 6 -4.02 5.75 -12.13
C GLU A 6 -4.64 4.50 -11.50
N THR A 7 -3.99 3.35 -11.65
CA THR A 7 -4.45 2.08 -11.06
C THR A 7 -4.44 2.07 -9.53
N PHE A 8 -3.56 2.87 -8.92
CA PHE A 8 -3.56 3.13 -7.48
C PHE A 8 -4.78 3.94 -7.05
N ILE A 9 -5.08 5.05 -7.72
CA ILE A 9 -6.25 5.90 -7.44
C ILE A 9 -7.56 5.15 -7.72
N GLU A 10 -7.62 4.27 -8.72
CA GLU A 10 -8.79 3.40 -8.93
C GLU A 10 -9.03 2.45 -7.76
N SER A 11 -7.96 1.95 -7.14
CA SER A 11 -8.04 1.05 -5.98
C SER A 11 -8.31 1.81 -4.67
N PHE A 12 -7.80 3.04 -4.57
CA PHE A 12 -7.89 3.90 -3.39
C PHE A 12 -8.28 5.33 -3.79
N PRO A 13 -9.55 5.56 -4.16
CA PRO A 13 -10.03 6.85 -4.64
C PRO A 13 -9.87 7.98 -3.62
N GLU A 14 -9.75 7.66 -2.32
CA GLU A 14 -9.50 8.58 -1.22
C GLU A 14 -8.17 9.34 -1.35
N PHE A 15 -7.17 8.80 -2.06
CA PHE A 15 -5.91 9.50 -2.32
C PHE A 15 -5.94 10.36 -3.59
N ARG A 16 -7.08 10.48 -4.29
CA ARG A 16 -7.21 11.33 -5.49
C ARG A 16 -6.90 12.80 -5.21
N SER A 17 -7.11 13.26 -3.99
CA SER A 17 -6.80 14.62 -3.55
C SER A 17 -5.31 14.83 -3.22
N ALA A 18 -4.52 13.77 -3.13
CA ALA A 18 -3.08 13.88 -2.89
C ALA A 18 -2.33 14.26 -4.17
N SER A 19 -1.20 14.93 -4.00
CA SER A 19 -0.31 15.29 -5.11
C SER A 19 0.17 14.04 -5.85
N VAL A 20 0.08 14.06 -7.18
CA VAL A 20 0.57 12.99 -8.07
C VAL A 20 2.06 12.71 -7.82
N ASP A 21 2.86 13.75 -7.59
CA ASP A 21 4.29 13.60 -7.31
C ASP A 21 4.55 12.88 -5.98
N VAL A 22 3.74 13.17 -4.96
CA VAL A 22 3.81 12.48 -3.66
C VAL A 22 3.40 11.01 -3.81
N ILE A 23 2.33 10.72 -4.56
CA ILE A 23 1.91 9.33 -4.84
C ILE A 23 3.00 8.58 -5.59
N LYS A 24 3.61 9.17 -6.62
CA LYS A 24 4.74 8.57 -7.36
C LYS A 24 5.93 8.29 -6.46
N ALA A 25 6.33 9.25 -5.63
CA ALA A 25 7.43 9.07 -4.70
C ALA A 25 7.17 7.91 -3.72
N LYS A 26 5.93 7.80 -3.20
CA LYS A 26 5.55 6.71 -2.28
C LYS A 26 5.38 5.36 -2.95
N LEU A 27 4.93 5.32 -4.21
CA LEU A 27 4.95 4.08 -5.00
C LEU A 27 6.39 3.61 -5.26
N ALA A 28 7.32 4.51 -5.58
CA ALA A 28 8.73 4.15 -5.74
C ALA A 28 9.34 3.62 -4.43
N GLU A 29 9.04 4.25 -3.30
CA GLU A 29 9.46 3.79 -1.97
C GLU A 29 8.87 2.41 -1.62
N ALA A 30 7.60 2.17 -1.97
CA ALA A 30 6.94 0.88 -1.76
C ALA A 30 7.54 -0.25 -2.61
N VAL A 31 7.94 0.03 -3.85
CA VAL A 31 8.61 -0.96 -4.72
C VAL A 31 9.94 -1.42 -4.12
N LEU A 32 10.66 -0.56 -3.40
CA LEU A 32 11.91 -0.94 -2.71
C LEU A 32 11.68 -1.86 -1.51
N GLN A 33 10.48 -1.86 -0.93
CA GLN A 33 10.13 -2.67 0.24
C GLN A 33 9.48 -4.01 -0.12
N VAL A 34 8.97 -4.15 -1.35
CA VAL A 34 8.25 -5.34 -1.81
C VAL A 34 9.13 -6.12 -2.78
N ASP A 35 9.74 -7.19 -2.28
CA ASP A 35 10.53 -8.10 -3.10
C ASP A 35 9.63 -9.04 -3.92
N ALA A 36 9.78 -9.00 -5.25
CA ALA A 36 8.95 -9.78 -6.16
C ALA A 36 9.15 -11.30 -6.05
N LYS A 37 10.29 -11.79 -5.53
CA LYS A 37 10.50 -13.23 -5.32
C LYS A 37 9.78 -13.72 -4.07
N VAL A 38 9.65 -12.87 -3.05
CA VAL A 38 8.90 -13.19 -1.83
C VAL A 38 7.39 -13.08 -2.07
N TRP A 39 6.97 -12.04 -2.79
CA TRP A 39 5.54 -11.74 -2.95
C TRP A 39 4.88 -12.41 -4.15
N GLU A 40 5.66 -12.87 -5.14
CA GLU A 40 5.18 -13.55 -6.34
C GLU A 40 3.94 -12.87 -6.97
N GLY A 41 2.80 -13.58 -7.05
CA GLY A 41 1.55 -13.07 -7.63
C GLY A 41 0.86 -11.96 -6.82
N LYS A 42 1.31 -11.69 -5.59
CA LYS A 42 0.78 -10.62 -4.72
C LYS A 42 1.62 -9.35 -4.74
N THR A 43 2.66 -9.27 -5.57
CA THR A 43 3.59 -8.13 -5.64
C THR A 43 2.87 -6.80 -5.86
N ASP A 44 1.95 -6.70 -6.84
CA ASP A 44 1.23 -5.46 -7.11
C ASP A 44 0.30 -5.05 -5.95
N LEU A 45 -0.29 -6.02 -5.23
CA LEU A 45 -1.07 -5.73 -4.01
C LEU A 45 -0.17 -5.24 -2.87
N GLY A 46 0.99 -5.87 -2.67
CA GLY A 46 1.96 -5.44 -1.67
C GLY A 46 2.44 -4.00 -1.87
N VAL A 47 2.76 -3.64 -3.12
CA VAL A 47 3.19 -2.28 -3.46
C VAL A 47 2.05 -1.29 -3.20
N LYS A 48 0.82 -1.63 -3.60
CA LYS A 48 -0.38 -0.80 -3.39
C LYS A 48 -0.63 -0.50 -1.91
N TYR A 49 -0.72 -1.53 -1.06
CA TYR A 49 -1.00 -1.33 0.37
C TYR A 49 0.17 -0.67 1.11
N THR A 50 1.41 -0.97 0.73
CA THR A 50 2.59 -0.31 1.31
C THR A 50 2.61 1.17 0.97
N ALA A 51 2.36 1.54 -0.29
CA ALA A 51 2.27 2.95 -0.69
C ALA A 51 1.12 3.69 0.01
N ALA A 52 -0.06 3.06 0.13
CA ALA A 52 -1.20 3.63 0.85
C ALA A 52 -0.89 3.88 2.32
N HIS A 53 -0.21 2.94 2.98
CA HIS A 53 0.23 3.10 4.37
C HIS A 53 1.25 4.24 4.53
N LEU A 54 2.26 4.32 3.65
CA LEU A 54 3.25 5.39 3.66
C LEU A 54 2.62 6.77 3.42
N LEU A 55 1.61 6.85 2.54
CA LEU A 55 0.83 8.06 2.32
C LEU A 55 0.02 8.43 3.56
N ALA A 56 -0.63 7.46 4.21
CA ALA A 56 -1.43 7.69 5.41
C ALA A 56 -0.61 8.10 6.65
N LEU A 57 0.66 7.69 6.73
CA LEU A 57 1.62 8.15 7.75
C LEU A 57 2.18 9.55 7.47
N SER A 58 2.23 9.95 6.19
CA SER A 58 2.70 11.28 5.81
C SER A 58 1.76 12.37 6.33
N PRO A 59 2.25 13.55 6.74
CA PRO A 59 1.40 14.67 7.19
C PRO A 59 0.37 15.11 6.14
N PHE A 60 0.61 14.84 4.86
CA PHE A 60 -0.31 15.09 3.75
C PHE A 60 -1.47 14.08 3.66
N GLY A 61 -1.35 12.89 4.27
CA GLY A 61 -2.38 11.85 4.28
C GLY A 61 -3.38 11.93 5.44
N ARG A 62 -3.27 12.94 6.31
CA ARG A 62 -4.17 13.10 7.47
C ARG A 62 -5.65 13.20 7.11
N GLN A 63 -5.98 13.68 5.90
CA GLN A 63 -7.37 13.71 5.38
C GLN A 63 -7.83 12.37 4.78
N ALA A 64 -6.91 11.53 4.29
CA ALA A 64 -7.20 10.22 3.68
C ALA A 64 -7.05 9.05 4.67
N LYS A 65 -6.75 9.34 5.94
CA LYS A 65 -6.54 8.34 6.98
C LYS A 65 -7.90 7.74 7.39
N LEU A 66 -8.25 6.59 6.82
CA LEU A 66 -9.20 5.67 7.46
C LEU A 66 -8.52 5.14 8.72
N VAL A 67 -8.77 5.81 9.85
CA VAL A 67 -8.22 5.42 11.15
C VAL A 67 -9.13 4.34 11.71
N SER A 68 -8.57 3.17 12.02
CA SER A 68 -9.27 2.20 12.87
C SER A 68 -9.39 2.79 14.29
N LYS A 69 -10.34 2.27 15.07
CA LYS A 69 -10.61 2.73 16.45
C LYS A 69 -9.36 2.69 17.36
N ASP A 70 -8.37 1.88 16.99
CA ASP A 70 -7.12 1.64 17.71
C ASP A 70 -5.94 2.54 17.25
N GLY A 71 -6.16 3.47 16.31
CA GLY A 71 -5.12 4.40 15.85
C GLY A 71 -4.21 3.88 14.73
N SER A 72 -4.26 2.57 14.45
CA SER A 72 -3.68 1.95 13.25
C SER A 72 -4.44 2.36 12.00
N THR A 73 -3.74 2.39 10.87
CA THR A 73 -4.39 2.65 9.58
C THR A 73 -4.98 1.36 9.03
N THR A 74 -6.16 1.39 8.39
CA THR A 74 -6.75 0.18 7.77
C THR A 74 -5.80 -0.45 6.73
N TYR A 75 -4.95 0.36 6.10
CA TYR A 75 -3.91 -0.09 5.17
C TYR A 75 -2.78 -0.87 5.85
N GLU A 76 -2.46 -0.55 7.11
CA GLU A 76 -1.48 -1.28 7.92
C GLU A 76 -1.95 -2.70 8.17
N GLN A 77 -3.21 -2.87 8.60
CA GLN A 77 -3.78 -4.20 8.86
C GLN A 77 -3.77 -5.06 7.58
N HIS A 78 -4.20 -4.51 6.44
CA HIS A 78 -4.16 -5.25 5.17
C HIS A 78 -2.74 -5.57 4.71
N ARG A 79 -1.79 -4.64 4.92
CA ARG A 79 -0.37 -4.88 4.61
C ARG A 79 0.20 -5.97 5.50
N ASP A 80 -0.13 -5.98 6.78
CA ASP A 80 0.38 -6.94 7.76
C ASP A 80 -0.23 -8.33 7.52
N ASP A 81 -1.52 -8.42 7.17
CA ASP A 81 -2.15 -9.68 6.73
C ASP A 81 -1.49 -10.23 5.46
N LEU A 82 -1.23 -9.36 4.47
CA LEU A 82 -0.52 -9.76 3.26
C LEU A 82 0.90 -10.22 3.56
N MET A 83 1.63 -9.50 4.42
CA MET A 83 2.97 -9.88 4.89
C MET A 83 2.94 -11.23 5.60
N LEU A 84 1.93 -11.50 6.43
CA LEU A 84 1.75 -12.80 7.08
C LEU A 84 1.56 -13.90 6.02
N GLN A 85 0.75 -13.66 4.98
CA GLN A 85 0.52 -14.63 3.91
C GLN A 85 1.79 -14.94 3.09
N VAL A 86 2.62 -13.93 2.79
CA VAL A 86 3.87 -14.15 2.02
C VAL A 86 5.02 -14.71 2.87
N SER A 87 5.07 -14.39 4.18
CA SER A 87 6.15 -14.83 5.08
C SER A 87 5.90 -16.21 5.72
N SER A 88 4.63 -16.59 5.95
CA SER A 88 4.28 -17.83 6.68
C SER A 88 4.28 -19.09 5.81
N GLY A 89 4.66 -19.01 4.53
CA GLY A 89 4.67 -20.14 3.60
C GLY A 89 3.29 -20.67 3.19
N PHE A 90 2.21 -20.25 3.85
CA PHE A 90 0.83 -20.51 3.43
C PHE A 90 0.44 -19.59 2.28
N ARG A 91 0.81 -20.02 1.06
CA ARG A 91 0.23 -19.51 -0.19
C ARG A 91 -1.23 -19.92 -0.27
N VAL A 92 -2.10 -19.27 0.48
CA VAL A 92 -3.54 -19.41 0.24
C VAL A 92 -3.84 -18.58 -1.01
N ILE A 93 -4.17 -19.32 -2.07
CA ILE A 93 -4.68 -18.90 -3.38
C ILE A 93 -6.10 -18.36 -3.25
#